data_AF-A0A7S1EVH8-F1
#
_entry.id   AF-A0A7S1EVH8-F1
#
_cell.length_a   1.000
_cell.length_b   1.000
_cell.length_c   1.000
_cell.angle_alpha   90.00
_cell.angle_beta   90.00
_cell.angle_gamma   90.00
#
_symmetry.space_group_name_H-M   'P 1'
#
loop_
_entity.id
_entity.type
_entity.pdbx_description
1 polymer ?
#
loop_
_entity_poly.entity_id
_entity_poly.type
_entity_poly.pdbx_seq_one_letter_code
_entity_poly.pdbx_strand_id
1 'polypeptide(L)'
;ALSLPQIQDHCERLNVEFQDAMSFFDSLDEDGDGRVEHEEFVVGMVRNNFKASMLDSWTLLQEHRKAKREAAQHSRHMAEHMSRIGHNLKQVAKEQHLL
;
A
#
# COMPACT_ATOMS: atom_id res chain seq x y z
N ALA A 1 19.11 -28.04 2.60
CA ALA A 1 18.36 -27.77 3.85
C ALA A 1 16.97 -27.14 3.61
N LEU A 2 16.60 -26.73 2.39
CA LEU A 2 15.34 -26.00 2.10
C LEU A 2 14.22 -26.82 1.43
N SER A 3 14.46 -28.09 1.08
CA SER A 3 13.46 -28.99 0.46
C SER A 3 12.51 -29.66 1.45
N LEU A 4 12.30 -29.05 2.62
CA LEU A 4 11.42 -29.57 3.65
C LEU A 4 9.96 -29.23 3.31
N PRO A 5 9.02 -30.19 3.29
CA PRO A 5 7.61 -29.94 2.99
C PRO A 5 6.97 -28.85 3.87
N GLN A 6 7.50 -28.64 5.07
CA GLN A 6 7.02 -27.60 5.99
C GLN A 6 7.30 -26.17 5.50
N ILE A 7 8.38 -25.98 4.73
CA ILE A 7 8.77 -24.67 4.21
C ILE A 7 7.86 -24.28 3.05
N GLN A 8 7.51 -25.25 2.19
CA GLN A 8 6.58 -25.04 1.09
C GLN A 8 5.18 -24.62 1.58
N ASP A 9 4.66 -25.30 2.62
CA ASP A 9 3.39 -24.91 3.26
C ASP A 9 3.44 -23.49 3.86
N HIS A 10 4.58 -23.10 4.46
CA HIS A 10 4.74 -21.74 4.98
C HIS A 10 4.83 -20.69 3.87
N CYS A 11 5.50 -20.98 2.76
CA CYS A 11 5.56 -20.11 1.59
C CYS A 11 4.15 -19.87 1.00
N GLU A 12 3.34 -20.94 0.87
CA GLU A 12 1.95 -20.84 0.41
C GLU A 12 1.10 -19.96 1.37
N ARG A 13 1.27 -20.13 2.69
CA ARG A 13 0.55 -19.33 3.69
C ARG A 13 0.97 -17.85 3.71
N LEU A 14 2.22 -17.55 3.38
CA LEU A 14 2.75 -16.19 3.29
C LEU A 14 2.53 -15.56 1.91
N ASN A 15 1.95 -16.30 0.96
CA ASN A 15 1.76 -15.89 -0.43
C ASN A 15 3.09 -15.44 -1.09
N VAL A 16 4.16 -16.19 -0.83
CA VAL A 16 5.49 -16.00 -1.41
C VAL A 16 5.79 -17.21 -2.28
N GLU A 17 6.24 -16.99 -3.51
CA GLU A 17 6.66 -18.09 -4.37
C GLU A 17 7.90 -18.77 -3.78
N PHE A 18 7.91 -20.11 -3.78
CA PHE A 18 9.01 -20.88 -3.21
C PHE A 18 10.36 -20.51 -3.84
N GLN A 19 10.36 -20.20 -5.14
CA GLN A 19 11.56 -19.82 -5.87
C GLN A 19 12.11 -18.44 -5.46
N ASP A 20 11.23 -17.50 -5.09
CA ASP A 20 11.62 -16.20 -4.54
C ASP A 20 12.20 -16.35 -3.13
N ALA A 21 11.59 -17.21 -2.31
CA ALA A 21 12.10 -17.51 -0.98
C ALA A 21 13.48 -18.17 -1.01
N MET A 22 13.72 -19.08 -1.97
CA MET A 22 15.07 -19.65 -2.19
C MET A 22 16.06 -18.58 -2.64
N SER A 23 15.70 -17.78 -3.64
CA SER A 23 16.59 -16.72 -4.16
C SER A 23 16.95 -15.71 -3.08
N PHE A 24 16.00 -15.41 -2.18
CA PHE A 24 16.25 -14.56 -1.02
C PHE A 24 17.17 -15.25 0.01
N PHE A 25 16.97 -16.53 0.31
CA PHE A 25 17.87 -17.27 1.19
C PHE A 25 19.29 -17.34 0.63
N ASP A 26 19.45 -17.67 -0.64
CA ASP A 26 20.73 -17.71 -1.34
C ASP A 26 21.42 -16.33 -1.37
N SER A 27 20.64 -15.24 -1.24
CA SER A 27 21.19 -13.89 -1.11
C SER A 27 21.66 -13.52 0.30
N LEU A 28 21.25 -14.29 1.31
CA LEU A 28 21.65 -14.11 2.71
C LEU A 28 22.83 -15.00 3.09
N ASP A 29 22.86 -16.24 2.59
CA ASP A 29 23.92 -17.24 2.79
C ASP A 29 25.17 -16.83 1.97
N GLU A 30 26.03 -16.00 2.54
CA GLU A 30 27.18 -15.42 1.82
C GLU A 30 28.34 -16.41 1.68
N ASP A 31 28.47 -17.34 2.63
CA ASP A 31 29.51 -18.36 2.61
C ASP A 31 29.09 -19.65 1.89
N GLY A 32 27.80 -19.81 1.57
CA GLY A 32 27.24 -20.89 0.79
C GLY A 32 27.17 -22.21 1.57
N ASP A 33 27.16 -22.16 2.90
CA ASP A 33 27.12 -23.33 3.77
C ASP A 33 25.71 -23.96 3.86
N GLY A 34 24.72 -23.31 3.27
CA GLY A 34 23.32 -23.72 3.26
C GLY A 34 22.57 -23.35 4.54
N ARG A 35 23.12 -22.45 5.35
CA ARG A 35 22.55 -21.87 6.57
C ARG A 35 22.59 -20.35 6.45
N VAL A 36 21.86 -19.69 7.34
CA VAL A 36 21.93 -18.24 7.49
C VAL A 36 22.19 -17.99 8.95
N GLU A 37 23.40 -17.56 9.26
CA GLU A 37 23.79 -17.19 10.62
C GLU A 37 23.18 -15.84 11.01
N HIS A 38 23.21 -15.53 12.31
CA HIS A 38 22.59 -14.30 12.80
C HIS A 38 23.21 -13.05 12.15
N GLU A 39 24.51 -13.08 11.91
CA GLU A 39 25.28 -11.99 11.31
C GLU A 39 24.89 -11.79 9.83
N GLU A 40 24.83 -12.88 9.07
CA GLU A 40 24.37 -12.91 7.68
C GLU A 40 22.93 -12.41 7.52
N PHE A 41 22.04 -12.81 8.44
CA PHE A 41 20.67 -12.30 8.46
C PHE A 41 20.62 -10.79 8.67
N VAL A 42 21.36 -10.26 9.66
CA VAL A 42 21.36 -8.84 9.98
C VAL A 42 22.00 -8.02 8.86
N VAL A 43 23.14 -8.48 8.35
CA VAL A 43 23.86 -7.85 7.24
C VAL A 43 23.00 -7.87 5.98
N GLY A 44 22.38 -9.01 5.66
CA GLY A 44 21.46 -9.15 4.55
C GLY A 44 20.21 -8.27 4.70
N MET A 45 19.65 -8.10 5.90
CA MET A 45 18.53 -7.18 6.15
C MET A 45 18.90 -5.71 5.98
N VAL A 46 20.13 -5.34 6.33
CA VAL A 46 20.67 -4.00 6.14
C VAL A 46 21.02 -3.75 4.66
N ARG A 47 21.61 -4.74 3.97
CA ARG A 47 22.00 -4.69 2.55
C ARG A 47 20.79 -4.71 1.60
N ASN A 48 19.82 -5.58 1.84
CA ASN A 48 18.61 -5.73 1.01
C ASN A 48 17.54 -4.64 1.22
N ASN A 49 17.85 -3.54 1.92
CA ASN A 49 16.95 -2.38 2.03
C ASN A 49 15.51 -2.77 2.41
N PHE A 50 15.33 -3.60 3.44
CA PHE A 50 14.01 -3.85 4.04
C PHE A 50 13.28 -2.55 4.45
N LYS A 51 14.04 -1.45 4.58
CA LYS A 51 13.54 -0.09 4.77
C LYS A 51 12.89 0.54 3.53
N ALA A 52 13.35 0.28 2.30
CA ALA A 52 12.80 0.93 1.11
C ALA A 52 11.35 0.51 0.87
N SER A 53 11.08 -0.79 0.80
CA SER A 53 9.72 -1.33 0.54
C SER A 53 8.71 -0.93 1.63
N MET A 54 9.11 -0.92 2.91
CA MET A 54 8.22 -0.57 4.01
C MET A 54 8.02 0.95 4.16
N LEU A 55 9.06 1.77 3.98
CA LEU A 55 8.93 3.24 3.96
C LEU A 55 8.11 3.69 2.75
N ASP A 56 8.28 3.06 1.59
CA ASP A 56 7.50 3.35 0.39
C ASP A 56 6.04 2.97 0.58
N SER A 57 5.76 1.78 1.13
CA SER A 57 4.40 1.34 1.44
C SER A 57 3.71 2.24 2.47
N TRP A 58 4.45 2.69 3.50
CA TRP A 58 3.93 3.62 4.50
C TRP A 58 3.68 5.02 3.91
N THR A 59 4.60 5.51 3.07
CA THR A 59 4.47 6.80 2.38
C THR A 59 3.28 6.78 1.42
N LEU A 60 3.14 5.72 0.62
CA LEU A 60 2.01 5.51 -0.27
C LEU A 60 0.69 5.49 0.51
N LEU A 61 0.64 4.81 1.66
CA LEU A 61 -0.55 4.75 2.50
C LEU A 61 -0.90 6.12 3.09
N GLN A 62 0.08 6.92 3.50
CA GLN A 62 -0.12 8.28 4.01
C GLN A 62 -0.67 9.19 2.91
N GLU A 63 -0.05 9.18 1.74
CA GLU A 63 -0.50 9.98 0.60
C GLU A 63 -1.90 9.57 0.13
N HIS A 64 -2.20 8.27 0.08
CA HIS A 64 -3.54 7.79 -0.22
C HIS A 64 -4.58 8.25 0.82
N ARG A 65 -4.24 8.19 2.12
CA ARG A 65 -5.10 8.68 3.20
C ARG A 65 -5.34 10.19 3.08
N LYS A 66 -4.32 10.97 2.73
CA LYS A 66 -4.41 12.41 2.51
C LYS A 66 -5.31 12.73 1.31
N ALA A 67 -5.04 12.13 0.15
CA ALA A 67 -5.83 12.32 -1.05
C ALA A 67 -7.31 11.97 -0.84
N LYS A 68 -7.60 10.86 -0.11
CA LYS A 68 -8.98 10.48 0.22
C LYS A 68 -9.70 11.52 1.08
N ARG A 69 -9.01 12.13 2.05
CA ARG A 69 -9.59 13.20 2.89
C ARG A 69 -9.88 14.45 2.07
N GLU A 70 -8.95 14.86 1.21
CA GLU A 70 -9.11 16.01 0.33
C GLU A 70 -10.25 15.81 -0.67
N ALA A 71 -10.35 14.62 -1.27
CA ALA A 71 -11.45 14.26 -2.16
C ALA A 71 -12.82 14.30 -1.45
N ALA A 72 -12.89 13.77 -0.22
CA ALA A 72 -14.11 13.82 0.58
C ALA A 72 -14.50 15.26 0.94
N GLN A 73 -13.52 16.12 1.24
CA GLN A 73 -13.76 17.54 1.53
C GLN A 73 -14.24 18.30 0.28
N HIS A 74 -13.59 18.09 -0.86
CA HIS A 74 -14.02 18.66 -2.14
C HIS A 74 -15.44 18.23 -2.50
N SER A 75 -15.76 16.93 -2.37
CA SER A 75 -17.09 16.41 -2.66
C SER A 75 -18.17 17.07 -1.79
N ARG A 76 -17.91 17.25 -0.49
CA ARG A 76 -18.83 17.98 0.41
C ARG A 76 -19.03 19.43 -0.03
N HIS A 77 -17.94 20.13 -0.35
CA HIS A 77 -18.02 21.52 -0.78
C HIS A 77 -18.77 21.67 -2.11
N MET A 78 -18.55 20.76 -3.06
CA MET A 78 -19.29 20.73 -4.33
C MET A 78 -20.78 20.47 -4.12
N ALA A 79 -21.15 19.53 -3.24
CA ALA A 79 -22.55 19.24 -2.92
C ALA A 79 -23.25 20.48 -2.33
N GLU A 80 -22.58 21.21 -1.45
CA GLU A 80 -23.09 22.45 -0.88
C GLU A 80 -23.25 23.54 -1.96
N HIS A 81 -22.25 23.74 -2.81
CA HIS A 81 -22.33 24.68 -3.92
C HIS A 81 -23.48 24.36 -4.88
N MET A 82 -23.66 23.09 -5.25
CA MET A 82 -24.78 22.69 -6.13
C MET A 82 -26.14 22.90 -5.46
N SER A 83 -26.24 22.66 -4.15
CA SER A 83 -27.47 22.94 -3.40
C SER A 83 -27.82 24.44 -3.45
N ARG A 84 -26.83 25.32 -3.26
CA ARG A 84 -27.03 26.78 -3.34
C ARG A 84 -27.43 27.25 -4.75
N ILE A 85 -26.76 26.73 -5.78
CA ILE A 85 -27.13 27.03 -7.17
C ILE A 85 -28.55 26.55 -7.47
N GLY A 86 -28.90 25.34 -7.04
CA GLY A 86 -30.25 24.80 -7.20
C GLY A 86 -31.32 25.65 -6.49
N HIS A 87 -31.01 26.17 -5.30
CA HIS A 87 -31.90 27.08 -4.58
C HIS A 87 -32.08 28.41 -5.35
N ASN A 88 -30.99 29.03 -5.80
CA ASN A 88 -31.03 30.30 -6.52
C ASN A 88 -31.79 30.16 -7.85
N LEU A 89 -31.56 29.08 -8.60
CA LEU A 89 -32.30 28.81 -9.84
C LEU A 89 -33.81 28.68 -9.60
N LYS A 90 -34.22 28.00 -8.51
CA LYS A 90 -35.64 27.92 -8.12
C LYS A 90 -36.21 29.28 -7.75
N GLN A 91 -35.44 30.16 -7.11
CA GLN A 91 -35.90 31.52 -6.79
C GLN A 91 -36.08 32.36 -8.07
N VAL A 92 -35.10 32.36 -8.97
CA VAL A 92 -35.20 33.08 -10.24
C VAL A 92 -36.38 32.58 -11.08
N ALA A 93 -36.61 31.27 -11.12
CA ALA A 93 -37.76 30.69 -11.83
C ALA A 93 -39.11 31.18 -11.27
N LYS A 94 -39.22 31.34 -9.95
CA LYS A 94 -40.41 31.92 -9.29
C LYS A 94 -40.56 33.40 -9.60
N GLU A 95 -39.47 34.17 -9.53
CA GLU A 95 -39.49 35.60 -9.80
C GLU A 95 -39.89 35.91 -11.26
N GLN A 96 -39.49 35.05 -12.20
CA GLN A 96 -39.85 35.16 -13.62
C GLN A 96 -41.21 34.55 -14.00
N HIS A 97 -42.03 34.09 -13.04
CA HIS A 97 -43.36 33.49 -13.28
C HIS A 97 -43.35 32.32 -14.30
N LEU A 98 -42.23 31.59 -14.38
CA LEU A 98 -42.07 30.45 -15.28
C LEU A 98 -42.54 29.12 -14.64
N LEU A 99 -42.97 29.17 -13.37
CA LEU A 99 -43.67 28.15 -12.59
C LEU A 99 -44.68 28.85 -11.66
#